data_AF-A0A4Y2EKD6-F1
#
_entry.id   AF-A0A4Y2EKD6-F1
#
_cell.length_a   1.000
_cell.length_b   1.000
_cell.length_c   1.000
_cell.angle_alpha   90.00
_cell.angle_beta   90.00
_cell.angle_gamma   90.00
#
_symmetry.space_group_name_H-M   'P 1'
#
loop_
_entity.id
_entity.type
_entity.pdbx_description
1 polymer ?
#
loop_
_entity_poly.entity_id
_entity_poly.type
_entity_poly.pdbx_seq_one_letter_code
_entity_poly.pdbx_strand_id
1 'polypeptide(L)'
;MSTSLQLDSKTTRKSGKLKSAVSSATNSAAENVKECRKFRLFVRDRRSNLRFLVDSGADVSIIPATSQNKKKAEYLLYVANGTEISTYGIKMLNLDLGLRRDFQFPFIIADVTKGILGADFLHKYNLLVDINKKKLIDGITNLFVLGDITAISSDNVISTLNKSIKISNLLLKYPEISRPNIFHKEIKHDVKHFIETNGQPIHAKARQLDPKRLAIAKEEF
;
A
#
# COMPACT_ATOMS: atom_id res chain seq x y z
N MET A 1 45.15 -34.27 -62.16
CA MET A 1 44.80 -33.42 -63.32
C MET A 1 43.41 -32.84 -63.12
N SER A 2 43.35 -31.51 -62.95
CA SER A 2 42.25 -30.57 -63.26
C SER A 2 40.87 -30.74 -62.59
N THR A 3 40.49 -29.88 -61.61
CA THR A 3 39.70 -28.61 -61.73
C THR A 3 38.23 -28.85 -62.18
N SER A 4 37.15 -28.23 -61.68
CA SER A 4 36.92 -27.04 -60.86
C SER A 4 35.38 -26.82 -60.67
N LEU A 5 35.01 -25.97 -59.70
CA LEU A 5 33.87 -25.01 -59.66
C LEU A 5 32.46 -25.38 -59.10
N GLN A 6 32.01 -24.46 -58.22
CA GLN A 6 30.72 -24.27 -57.53
C GLN A 6 29.53 -23.93 -58.44
N LEU A 7 28.28 -24.21 -57.99
CA LEU A 7 27.28 -23.19 -57.56
C LEU A 7 25.87 -23.77 -57.25
N ASP A 8 25.33 -23.31 -56.11
CA ASP A 8 23.97 -23.22 -55.55
C ASP A 8 22.69 -23.62 -56.31
N SER A 9 21.72 -24.25 -55.61
CA SER A 9 20.60 -23.52 -54.95
C SER A 9 19.33 -24.37 -54.68
N LYS A 10 18.72 -24.09 -53.50
CA LYS A 10 17.29 -24.13 -53.10
C LYS A 10 16.47 -25.41 -53.32
N THR A 11 16.00 -25.99 -52.21
CA THR A 11 14.76 -26.79 -52.19
C THR A 11 13.74 -26.17 -51.24
N THR A 12 12.62 -25.74 -51.82
CA THR A 12 11.41 -25.28 -51.17
C THR A 12 10.65 -26.46 -50.57
N ARG A 13 10.08 -26.30 -49.35
CA ARG A 13 9.01 -27.18 -48.87
C ARG A 13 7.74 -26.37 -48.63
N LYS A 14 6.72 -26.75 -49.41
CA LYS A 14 5.35 -26.26 -49.38
C LYS A 14 4.63 -26.69 -48.10
N SER A 15 3.67 -25.85 -47.75
CA SER A 15 2.65 -25.96 -46.72
C SER A 15 1.73 -27.17 -46.85
N GLY A 16 1.45 -27.83 -45.73
CA GLY A 16 0.33 -28.75 -45.54
C GLY A 16 -0.44 -28.37 -44.29
N LYS A 17 -1.73 -28.04 -44.43
CA LYS A 17 -2.67 -27.80 -43.32
C LYS A 17 -3.08 -29.13 -42.68
N LEU A 18 -3.23 -29.18 -41.36
CA LEU A 18 -4.05 -30.15 -40.63
C LEU A 18 -5.05 -29.40 -39.75
N LYS A 19 -6.30 -29.91 -39.74
CA LYS A 19 -7.49 -29.28 -39.15
C LYS A 19 -7.59 -29.47 -37.64
N SER A 20 -8.36 -28.56 -37.05
CA SER A 20 -8.80 -28.43 -35.66
C SER A 20 -9.26 -29.72 -34.97
N ALA A 21 -8.84 -29.89 -33.72
CA ALA A 21 -9.62 -30.54 -32.66
C ALA A 21 -9.58 -29.63 -31.42
N VAL A 22 -10.74 -29.05 -31.10
CA VAL A 22 -11.00 -28.38 -29.83
C VAL A 22 -11.13 -29.48 -28.76
N SER A 23 -10.21 -29.49 -27.80
CA SER A 23 -10.49 -30.01 -26.47
C SER A 23 -10.23 -28.88 -25.49
N SER A 24 -11.32 -28.27 -25.05
CA SER A 24 -11.38 -27.35 -23.92
C SER A 24 -10.72 -27.98 -22.71
N ALA A 25 -9.47 -27.59 -22.45
CA ALA A 25 -8.85 -27.72 -21.14
C ALA A 25 -8.69 -26.30 -20.59
N THR A 26 -9.75 -25.83 -19.97
CA THR A 26 -9.74 -24.70 -19.03
C THR A 26 -8.82 -25.05 -17.87
N ASN A 27 -7.53 -24.81 -18.02
CA ASN A 27 -6.67 -24.56 -16.87
C ASN A 27 -6.75 -23.06 -16.61
N SER A 28 -7.88 -22.66 -16.03
CA SER A 28 -8.00 -21.40 -15.32
C SER A 28 -6.96 -21.42 -14.20
N ALA A 29 -5.79 -20.84 -14.45
CA ALA A 29 -4.91 -20.37 -13.39
C ALA A 29 -5.53 -19.10 -12.76
N ALA A 30 -6.79 -19.22 -12.35
CA ALA A 30 -7.49 -18.32 -11.47
C ALA A 30 -7.41 -18.93 -10.07
N GLU A 31 -6.21 -18.99 -9.48
CA GLU A 31 -6.07 -19.36 -8.07
C GLU A 31 -4.72 -18.90 -7.49
N ASN A 32 -4.55 -17.58 -7.48
CA ASN A 32 -4.01 -16.83 -6.34
C ASN A 32 -3.93 -15.37 -6.76
N VAL A 33 -5.09 -14.70 -6.84
CA VAL A 33 -5.09 -13.27 -6.55
C VAL A 33 -4.64 -13.20 -5.10
N LYS A 34 -3.33 -13.00 -4.89
CA LYS A 34 -2.75 -12.76 -3.56
C LYS A 34 -3.64 -11.69 -2.94
N GLU A 35 -4.47 -12.12 -2.00
CA GLU A 35 -5.33 -11.28 -1.21
C GLU A 35 -4.48 -10.07 -0.83
N CYS A 36 -4.94 -8.87 -1.17
CA CYS A 36 -4.28 -7.65 -0.74
C CYS A 36 -4.29 -7.73 0.79
N ARG A 37 -3.19 -8.20 1.39
CA ARG A 37 -3.07 -8.45 2.82
C ARG A 37 -3.22 -7.10 3.51
N LYS A 38 -4.45 -6.77 3.88
CA LYS A 38 -4.80 -5.54 4.56
C LYS A 38 -4.63 -5.82 6.04
N PHE A 39 -3.54 -5.34 6.60
CA PHE A 39 -3.21 -5.51 8.02
C PHE A 39 -3.87 -4.45 8.91
N ARG A 40 -4.70 -3.58 8.34
CA ARG A 40 -5.39 -2.52 9.10
C ARG A 40 -6.60 -3.10 9.81
N LEU A 41 -6.69 -2.85 11.10
CA LEU A 41 -7.81 -3.27 11.93
C LEU A 41 -8.86 -2.17 11.98
N PHE A 42 -10.10 -2.48 11.61
CA PHE A 42 -11.24 -1.59 11.82
C PHE A 42 -12.16 -2.14 12.89
N VAL A 43 -12.69 -1.26 13.72
CA VAL A 43 -13.80 -1.58 14.62
C VAL A 43 -14.97 -0.67 14.34
N ARG A 44 -16.15 -1.12 14.73
CA ARG A 44 -17.39 -0.39 14.48
C ARG A 44 -18.07 -0.11 15.81
N ASP A 45 -18.43 1.16 16.00
CA ASP A 45 -19.36 1.52 17.06
C ASP A 45 -20.76 1.01 16.69
N ARG A 46 -21.32 0.14 17.52
CA ARG A 46 -22.64 -0.48 17.29
C ARG A 46 -23.77 0.52 17.46
N ARG A 47 -23.57 1.62 18.18
CA ARG A 47 -24.58 2.66 18.41
C ARG A 47 -24.74 3.58 17.20
N SER A 48 -23.64 4.19 16.75
CA SER A 48 -23.66 5.13 15.62
C SER A 48 -23.40 4.50 14.25
N ASN A 49 -23.02 3.22 14.22
CA ASN A 49 -22.54 2.52 13.01
C ASN A 49 -21.26 3.13 12.41
N LEU A 50 -20.60 4.05 13.13
CA LEU A 50 -19.36 4.68 12.70
C LEU A 50 -18.22 3.65 12.75
N ARG A 51 -17.40 3.64 11.69
CA ARG A 51 -16.22 2.78 11.59
C ARG A 51 -14.97 3.57 11.92
N PHE A 52 -14.12 2.96 12.74
CA PHE A 52 -12.86 3.51 13.17
C PHE A 52 -11.71 2.62 12.73
N LEU A 53 -10.66 3.24 12.19
CA LEU A 53 -9.35 2.61 12.08
C LEU A 53 -8.75 2.54 13.50
N VAL A 54 -8.24 1.38 13.90
CA VAL A 54 -7.43 1.25 15.10
C VAL A 54 -5.99 1.56 14.72
N ASP A 55 -5.45 2.68 15.21
CA ASP A 55 -4.13 3.18 14.83
C ASP A 55 -3.33 3.62 16.06
N SER A 56 -2.41 2.75 16.50
CA SER A 56 -1.50 3.08 17.60
C SER A 56 -0.44 4.11 17.22
N GLY A 57 -0.31 4.46 15.93
CA GLY A 57 0.62 5.49 15.44
C GLY A 57 0.02 6.89 15.42
N ALA A 58 -1.25 7.06 15.77
CA ALA A 58 -1.89 8.36 15.91
C ALA A 58 -1.97 8.76 17.38
N ASP A 59 -1.51 9.95 17.74
CA ASP A 59 -1.53 10.42 19.14
C ASP A 59 -2.95 10.66 19.67
N VAL A 60 -3.85 11.11 18.78
CA VAL A 60 -5.19 11.56 19.13
C VAL A 60 -6.29 10.79 18.39
N SER A 61 -7.43 10.63 19.05
CA SER A 61 -8.62 10.02 18.47
C SER A 61 -9.51 11.05 17.78
N ILE A 62 -9.87 10.76 16.53
CA ILE A 62 -10.59 11.69 15.65
C ILE A 62 -11.85 11.07 15.04
N ILE A 63 -12.80 11.93 14.70
CA ILE A 63 -13.99 11.59 13.91
C ILE A 63 -14.14 12.48 12.68
N PRO A 64 -14.76 11.98 11.60
CA PRO A 64 -15.06 12.77 10.41
C PRO A 64 -15.89 14.02 10.71
N ALA A 65 -15.51 15.14 10.10
CA ALA A 65 -16.35 16.32 9.99
C ALA A 65 -17.61 16.01 9.16
N THR A 66 -18.70 16.69 9.51
CA THR A 66 -19.97 16.66 8.80
C THR A 66 -20.31 18.04 8.26
N SER A 67 -21.30 18.16 7.39
CA SER A 67 -21.74 19.46 6.84
C SER A 67 -22.21 20.47 7.92
N GLN A 68 -22.46 20.01 9.15
CA GLN A 68 -22.79 20.87 10.29
C GLN A 68 -21.55 21.56 10.89
N ASN A 69 -20.35 21.04 10.63
CA ASN A 69 -19.09 21.52 11.17
C ASN A 69 -18.53 22.67 10.32
N LYS A 70 -19.14 23.85 10.41
CA LYS A 70 -18.79 25.00 9.56
C LYS A 70 -17.62 25.84 10.08
N LYS A 71 -17.39 25.86 11.40
CA LYS A 71 -16.36 26.69 12.04
C LYS A 71 -15.11 25.86 12.30
N LYS A 72 -13.99 26.25 11.71
CA LYS A 72 -12.68 25.67 12.02
C LYS A 72 -12.31 25.97 13.47
N ALA A 73 -11.71 25.00 14.16
CA ALA A 73 -11.12 25.21 15.47
C ALA A 73 -9.71 25.80 15.37
N GLU A 74 -9.21 26.34 16.48
CA GLU A 74 -7.94 27.07 16.52
C GLU A 74 -6.69 26.19 16.45
N TYR A 75 -6.81 24.89 16.76
CA TYR A 75 -5.70 23.95 16.72
C TYR A 75 -5.74 23.05 15.47
N LEU A 76 -4.58 22.73 14.95
CA LEU A 76 -4.38 21.93 13.74
C LEU A 76 -3.89 20.54 14.09
N LEU A 77 -4.20 19.57 13.23
CA LEU A 77 -3.57 18.25 13.28
C LEU A 77 -2.66 18.09 12.07
N TYR A 78 -1.64 17.24 12.20
CA TYR A 78 -0.72 16.94 11.12
C TYR A 78 -0.60 15.43 10.96
N VAL A 79 -0.58 14.98 9.70
CA VAL A 79 -0.22 13.59 9.37
C VAL A 79 1.30 13.44 9.24
N ALA A 80 1.77 12.19 9.18
CA ALA A 80 3.20 11.86 9.14
C ALA A 80 3.99 12.51 7.99
N ASN A 81 3.35 12.95 6.92
CA ASN A 81 3.99 13.66 5.81
C ASN A 81 3.99 15.20 5.99
N GLY A 82 3.56 15.70 7.15
CA GLY A 82 3.46 17.14 7.44
C GLY A 82 2.23 17.83 6.85
N THR A 83 1.33 17.12 6.17
CA THR A 83 0.09 17.72 5.66
C THR A 83 -0.83 18.08 6.82
N GLU A 84 -1.35 19.31 6.81
CA GLU A 84 -2.32 19.80 7.77
C GLU A 84 -3.69 19.14 7.56
N ILE A 85 -4.31 18.72 8.67
CA ILE A 85 -5.72 18.35 8.73
C ILE A 85 -6.46 19.45 9.50
N SER A 86 -7.43 20.07 8.82
CA SER A 86 -8.34 21.03 9.44
C SER A 86 -9.22 20.35 10.50
N THR A 87 -9.40 21.02 11.64
CA THR A 87 -10.23 20.53 12.75
C THR A 87 -11.42 21.47 12.97
N TYR A 88 -12.47 20.96 13.64
CA TYR A 88 -13.75 21.64 13.82
C TYR A 88 -14.30 21.54 15.25
N GLY A 89 -13.41 21.29 16.22
CA GLY A 89 -13.74 21.21 17.64
C GLY A 89 -13.72 19.79 18.20
N ILE A 90 -14.30 19.62 19.39
CA ILE A 90 -14.31 18.35 20.13
C ILE A 90 -15.75 17.89 20.34
N LYS A 91 -15.99 16.58 20.22
CA LYS A 91 -17.28 15.95 20.52
C LYS A 91 -17.09 14.77 21.46
N MET A 92 -17.83 14.77 22.57
CA MET A 92 -17.92 13.59 23.43
C MET A 92 -18.77 12.52 22.74
N LEU A 93 -18.22 11.32 22.57
CA LEU A 93 -18.93 10.14 22.11
C LEU A 93 -18.89 9.06 23.18
N ASN A 94 -19.94 8.25 23.27
CA ASN A 94 -19.97 7.04 24.08
C ASN A 94 -20.06 5.82 23.16
N LEU A 95 -18.90 5.26 22.81
CA LEU A 95 -18.81 4.16 21.85
C LEU A 95 -19.25 2.83 22.47
N ASP A 96 -20.00 2.03 21.70
CA ASP A 96 -20.22 0.61 21.96
C ASP A 96 -19.38 -0.22 20.98
N LEU A 97 -18.22 -0.67 21.46
CA LEU A 97 -17.31 -1.53 20.69
C LEU A 97 -17.65 -3.02 20.81
N GLY A 98 -18.73 -3.39 21.51
CA GLY A 98 -19.08 -4.79 21.77
C GLY A 98 -18.24 -5.47 22.85
N LEU A 99 -17.46 -4.70 23.62
CA LEU A 99 -16.60 -5.17 24.72
C LEU A 99 -17.30 -5.11 26.09
N ARG A 100 -18.65 -4.97 26.09
CA ARG A 100 -19.51 -4.92 27.30
C ARG A 100 -19.11 -3.82 28.30
N ARG A 101 -18.61 -2.69 27.80
CA ARG A 101 -18.27 -1.49 28.56
C ARG A 101 -18.64 -0.24 27.76
N ASP A 102 -18.89 0.84 28.49
CA ASP A 102 -19.07 2.16 27.91
C ASP A 102 -17.72 2.86 27.71
N PHE A 103 -17.52 3.41 26.52
CA PHE A 103 -16.31 4.13 26.15
C PHE A 103 -16.65 5.61 25.88
N GLN A 104 -16.86 6.37 26.95
CA GLN A 104 -17.15 7.80 26.88
C GLN A 104 -15.87 8.65 26.74
N PHE A 105 -15.61 9.18 25.55
CA PHE A 105 -14.35 9.83 25.21
C PHE A 105 -14.52 11.11 24.37
N PRO A 106 -13.67 12.14 24.57
CA PRO A 106 -13.63 13.31 23.69
C PRO A 106 -12.91 12.99 22.38
N PHE A 107 -13.60 13.17 21.24
CA PHE A 107 -13.01 13.02 19.92
C PHE A 107 -12.82 14.38 19.25
N ILE A 108 -11.69 14.57 18.58
CA ILE A 108 -11.48 15.74 17.73
C ILE A 108 -12.23 15.54 16.42
N ILE A 109 -13.00 16.54 16.00
CA ILE A 109 -13.67 16.55 14.70
C ILE A 109 -12.67 17.05 13.67
N ALA A 110 -12.39 16.24 12.65
CA ALA A 110 -11.34 16.53 11.68
C ALA A 110 -11.81 16.27 10.23
N ASP A 111 -11.20 16.95 9.26
CA ASP A 111 -11.47 16.75 7.83
C ASP A 111 -10.87 15.42 7.33
N VAL A 112 -11.50 14.32 7.71
CA VAL A 112 -11.09 12.95 7.37
C VAL A 112 -12.29 12.11 6.96
N THR A 113 -12.06 11.09 6.14
CA THR A 113 -13.14 10.19 5.67
C THR A 113 -13.51 9.08 6.65
N LYS A 114 -12.64 8.76 7.61
CA LYS A 114 -12.83 7.69 8.58
C LYS A 114 -12.35 8.14 9.96
N GLY A 115 -13.05 7.68 11.00
CA GLY A 115 -12.59 7.91 12.37
C GLY A 115 -11.33 7.10 12.67
N ILE A 116 -10.55 7.55 13.66
CA ILE A 116 -9.36 6.88 14.15
C ILE A 116 -9.48 6.74 15.66
N LEU A 117 -9.26 5.52 16.17
CA LEU A 117 -8.95 5.30 17.58
C LEU A 117 -7.43 5.36 17.71
N GLY A 118 -6.95 6.48 18.26
CA GLY A 118 -5.55 6.76 18.51
C GLY A 118 -5.03 6.16 19.81
N ALA A 119 -3.75 6.38 20.06
CA ALA A 119 -3.04 5.94 21.26
C ALA A 119 -3.68 6.48 22.55
N ASP A 120 -4.21 7.70 22.54
CA ASP A 120 -4.94 8.31 23.66
C ASP A 120 -6.12 7.45 24.15
N PHE A 121 -6.97 7.00 23.24
CA PHE A 121 -8.13 6.16 23.53
C PHE A 121 -7.70 4.74 23.89
N LEU A 122 -6.79 4.15 23.12
CA LEU A 122 -6.29 2.79 23.38
C LEU A 122 -5.64 2.69 24.76
N HIS A 123 -4.81 3.65 25.12
CA HIS A 123 -4.15 3.73 26.41
C HIS A 123 -5.17 3.91 27.54
N LYS A 124 -6.07 4.91 27.45
CA LYS A 124 -7.04 5.22 28.51
C LYS A 124 -7.90 4.01 28.90
N TYR A 125 -8.28 3.19 27.92
CA TYR A 125 -9.18 2.06 28.14
C TYR A 125 -8.47 0.70 28.25
N ASN A 126 -7.13 0.68 28.24
CA ASN A 126 -6.32 -0.53 28.26
C ASN A 126 -6.70 -1.51 27.13
N LEU A 127 -6.77 -1.01 25.90
CA LEU A 127 -7.14 -1.81 24.73
C LEU A 127 -5.89 -2.33 24.01
N LEU A 128 -5.83 -3.63 23.77
CA LEU A 128 -4.74 -4.31 23.08
C LEU A 128 -5.12 -4.62 21.63
N VAL A 129 -4.19 -4.36 20.72
CA VAL A 129 -4.38 -4.55 19.28
C VAL A 129 -3.66 -5.81 18.83
N ASP A 130 -4.41 -6.85 18.45
CA ASP A 130 -3.87 -8.08 17.86
C ASP A 130 -4.15 -8.09 16.36
N ILE A 131 -3.20 -7.58 15.58
CA ILE A 131 -3.29 -7.52 14.12
C ILE A 131 -3.32 -8.92 13.48
N ASN A 132 -2.59 -9.88 14.07
CA ASN A 132 -2.49 -11.23 13.53
C ASN A 132 -3.82 -11.98 13.62
N LYS A 133 -4.47 -11.92 14.80
CA LYS A 133 -5.78 -12.52 15.02
C LYS A 133 -6.94 -11.60 14.67
N LYS A 134 -6.66 -10.37 14.22
CA LYS A 134 -7.64 -9.35 13.82
C LYS A 134 -8.57 -9.00 14.98
N LYS A 135 -8.03 -8.80 16.18
CA LYS A 135 -8.80 -8.54 17.40
C LYS A 135 -8.44 -7.19 18.01
N LEU A 136 -9.46 -6.54 18.53
CA LEU A 136 -9.30 -5.54 19.58
C LEU A 136 -9.72 -6.20 20.89
N ILE A 137 -8.81 -6.23 21.85
CA ILE A 137 -8.97 -6.95 23.11
C ILE A 137 -9.02 -5.91 24.24
N ASP A 138 -9.97 -6.06 25.16
CA ASP A 138 -10.00 -5.30 26.39
C ASP A 138 -9.07 -5.94 27.42
N GLY A 139 -8.03 -5.22 27.84
CA GLY A 139 -7.05 -5.70 28.81
C GLY A 139 -7.57 -5.79 30.25
N ILE A 140 -8.77 -5.27 30.55
CA ILE A 140 -9.41 -5.40 31.88
C ILE A 140 -10.32 -6.63 31.91
N THR A 141 -11.17 -6.80 30.89
CA THR A 141 -12.18 -7.88 30.87
C THR A 141 -11.73 -9.12 30.08
N ASN A 142 -10.65 -9.04 29.32
CA ASN A 142 -10.20 -10.02 28.33
C ASN A 142 -11.22 -10.37 27.24
N LEU A 143 -12.32 -9.61 27.15
CA LEU A 143 -13.24 -9.70 26.02
C LEU A 143 -12.56 -9.14 24.77
N PHE A 144 -12.97 -9.64 23.61
CA PHE A 144 -12.46 -9.17 22.34
C PHE A 144 -13.57 -9.02 21.33
N VAL A 145 -13.33 -8.13 20.37
CA VAL A 145 -14.13 -8.01 19.16
C VAL A 145 -13.25 -8.33 17.96
N LEU A 146 -13.79 -9.06 16.99
CA LEU A 146 -13.15 -9.24 15.70
C LEU A 146 -13.26 -7.93 14.93
N GLY A 147 -12.14 -7.40 14.49
CA GLY A 147 -12.13 -6.23 13.62
C GLY A 147 -12.40 -6.62 12.18
N ASP A 148 -13.05 -5.70 11.46
CA ASP A 148 -13.27 -5.82 10.03
C ASP A 148 -11.94 -5.58 9.30
N ILE A 149 -11.46 -6.55 8.53
CA ILE A 149 -10.50 -6.25 7.46
C ILE A 149 -11.32 -5.75 6.28
N THR A 150 -11.53 -4.42 6.23
CA THR A 150 -12.16 -3.87 5.05
C THR A 150 -11.18 -3.85 3.90
N ALA A 151 -11.57 -4.48 2.80
CA ALA A 151 -11.01 -4.15 1.52
C ALA A 151 -11.40 -2.71 1.17
N ILE A 152 -10.70 -1.70 1.73
CA ILE A 152 -10.92 -0.30 1.34
C ILE A 152 -10.68 -0.23 -0.16
N SER A 153 -11.76 0.01 -0.90
CA SER A 153 -11.75 0.50 -2.26
C SER A 153 -10.95 1.78 -2.27
N SER A 154 -9.79 1.67 -2.87
CA SER A 154 -8.95 2.70 -3.45
C SER A 154 -8.61 4.03 -2.74
N ASP A 155 -9.41 4.63 -1.88
CA ASP A 155 -9.34 6.11 -1.85
C ASP A 155 -8.50 6.71 -0.73
N ASN A 156 -8.10 5.96 0.30
CA ASN A 156 -7.25 6.47 1.40
C ASN A 156 -6.26 5.43 1.95
N VAL A 157 -5.54 4.78 1.03
CA VAL A 157 -4.46 3.85 1.37
C VAL A 157 -3.15 4.54 1.05
N ILE A 158 -2.15 4.43 1.95
CA ILE A 158 -0.75 4.70 1.57
C ILE A 158 -0.43 3.65 0.51
N SER A 159 -0.59 4.09 -0.73
CA SER A 159 -0.52 3.28 -1.93
C SER A 159 0.79 3.67 -2.59
N THR A 160 1.55 2.67 -3.01
CA THR A 160 2.72 2.87 -3.89
C THR A 160 2.32 3.44 -5.25
N LEU A 161 1.01 3.52 -5.50
CA LEU A 161 0.42 3.99 -6.72
C LEU A 161 -0.38 5.28 -6.51
N ASN A 162 0.04 6.34 -7.19
CA ASN A 162 -0.77 7.52 -7.40
C ASN A 162 -1.83 7.24 -8.47
N LYS A 163 -3.11 7.36 -8.08
CA LYS A 163 -4.27 7.05 -8.94
C LYS A 163 -4.56 8.11 -9.99
N SER A 164 -4.02 9.30 -9.80
CA SER A 164 -4.12 10.42 -10.74
C SER A 164 -3.31 10.20 -12.01
N ILE A 165 -2.33 9.28 -12.00
CA ILE A 165 -1.45 9.03 -13.15
C ILE A 165 -2.17 8.14 -14.18
N LYS A 166 -2.08 8.49 -15.48
CA LYS A 166 -2.69 7.74 -16.60
C LYS A 166 -2.38 6.24 -16.62
N ILE A 167 -1.22 5.85 -16.07
CA ILE A 167 -0.69 4.47 -16.09
C ILE A 167 -1.17 3.68 -14.86
N SER A 168 -1.99 4.27 -13.98
CA SER A 168 -2.44 3.64 -12.74
C SER A 168 -3.09 2.27 -12.96
N ASN A 169 -3.92 2.12 -13.98
CA ASN A 169 -4.55 0.84 -14.32
C ASN A 169 -3.54 -0.25 -14.69
N LEU A 170 -2.44 0.10 -15.36
CA LEU A 170 -1.38 -0.85 -15.71
C LEU A 170 -0.56 -1.26 -14.49
N LEU A 171 -0.22 -0.31 -13.62
CA LEU A 171 0.52 -0.60 -12.39
C LEU A 171 -0.31 -1.40 -11.38
N LEU A 172 -1.65 -1.27 -11.40
CA LEU A 172 -2.54 -2.15 -10.64
C LEU A 172 -2.49 -3.60 -11.12
N LYS A 173 -2.22 -3.83 -12.42
CA LYS A 173 -2.07 -5.17 -13.00
C LYS A 173 -0.76 -5.85 -12.58
N TYR A 174 0.27 -5.06 -12.25
CA TYR A 174 1.61 -5.53 -11.85
C TYR A 174 2.06 -4.92 -10.52
N PRO A 175 1.41 -5.27 -9.40
CA PRO A 175 1.65 -4.65 -8.10
C PRO A 175 3.08 -4.86 -7.57
N GLU A 176 3.76 -5.93 -8.00
CA GLU A 176 5.16 -6.22 -7.68
C GLU A 176 6.17 -5.16 -8.15
N ILE A 177 5.82 -4.35 -9.16
CA ILE A 177 6.71 -3.31 -9.68
C ILE A 177 6.71 -2.08 -8.77
N SER A 178 5.54 -1.73 -8.21
CA SER A 178 5.38 -0.54 -7.37
C SER A 178 5.60 -0.82 -5.89
N ARG A 179 5.39 -2.07 -5.44
CA ARG A 179 5.54 -2.42 -4.04
C ARG A 179 7.01 -2.53 -3.66
N PRO A 180 7.48 -1.82 -2.62
CA PRO A 180 8.82 -2.01 -2.12
C PRO A 180 9.00 -3.48 -1.75
N ASN A 181 10.13 -4.05 -2.14
CA ASN A 181 10.45 -5.46 -1.96
C ASN A 181 10.89 -5.70 -0.51
N ILE A 182 9.99 -5.43 0.44
CA ILE A 182 10.24 -5.48 1.89
C ILE A 182 10.48 -6.92 2.36
N PHE A 183 9.93 -7.89 1.62
CA PHE A 183 10.11 -9.31 1.87
C PHE A 183 10.83 -9.94 0.68
N HIS A 184 11.93 -10.65 0.95
CA HIS A 184 12.60 -11.44 -0.09
C HIS A 184 11.62 -12.46 -0.67
N LYS A 185 11.31 -12.29 -1.96
CA LYS A 185 10.55 -13.28 -2.72
C LYS A 185 11.49 -14.46 -3.00
N GLU A 186 11.02 -15.68 -2.78
CA GLU A 186 11.72 -16.86 -3.26
C GLU A 186 11.91 -16.74 -4.78
N ILE A 187 13.17 -16.71 -5.20
CA ILE A 187 13.54 -16.60 -6.61
C ILE A 187 13.25 -17.96 -7.23
N LYS A 188 12.32 -18.01 -8.19
CA LYS A 188 11.90 -19.26 -8.85
C LYS A 188 12.95 -19.83 -9.81
N HIS A 189 14.01 -19.07 -10.08
CA HIS A 189 15.09 -19.42 -10.99
C HIS A 189 16.42 -19.35 -10.26
N ASP A 190 17.38 -20.18 -10.66
CA ASP A 190 18.74 -20.16 -10.09
C ASP A 190 19.65 -19.14 -10.78
N VAL A 191 19.14 -18.36 -11.72
CA VAL A 191 19.91 -17.30 -12.38
C VAL A 191 20.18 -16.17 -11.39
N LYS A 192 21.46 -15.95 -11.08
CA LYS A 192 21.95 -14.85 -10.24
C LYS A 192 22.73 -13.88 -11.11
N HIS A 193 22.37 -12.60 -11.08
CA HIS A 193 23.20 -11.55 -11.65
C HIS A 193 24.26 -11.18 -10.61
N PHE A 194 25.54 -11.40 -10.93
CA PHE A 194 26.66 -10.87 -10.17
C PHE A 194 27.40 -9.86 -11.05
N ILE A 195 27.90 -8.79 -10.43
CA ILE A 195 28.90 -7.95 -11.05
C ILE A 195 30.23 -8.61 -10.72
N GLU A 196 30.89 -9.19 -11.70
CA GLU A 196 32.22 -9.75 -11.52
C GLU A 196 33.22 -8.59 -11.39
N THR A 197 33.56 -8.24 -10.15
CA THR A 197 34.60 -7.24 -9.86
C THR A 197 35.87 -7.96 -9.44
N ASN A 198 36.90 -7.92 -10.28
CA ASN A 198 38.24 -8.36 -9.92
C ASN A 198 39.07 -7.16 -9.46
N GLY A 199 39.64 -7.22 -8.26
CA GLY A 199 40.54 -6.19 -7.73
C GLY A 199 39.90 -5.20 -6.74
N GLN A 200 40.69 -4.24 -6.27
CA GLN A 200 40.24 -3.20 -5.34
C GLN A 200 39.27 -2.22 -6.02
N PRO A 201 38.31 -1.63 -5.28
CA PRO A 201 37.41 -0.61 -5.81
C PRO A 201 38.20 0.51 -6.49
N ILE A 202 37.95 0.68 -7.79
CA ILE A 202 38.62 1.72 -8.57
C ILE A 202 37.85 3.02 -8.33
N HIS A 203 38.41 3.92 -7.52
CA HIS A 203 37.85 5.25 -7.36
C HIS A 203 38.31 6.15 -8.52
N ALA A 204 37.37 6.70 -9.28
CA ALA A 204 37.64 7.78 -10.21
C ALA A 204 37.35 9.13 -9.54
N LYS A 205 38.25 10.11 -9.68
CA LYS A 205 37.91 11.49 -9.29
C LYS A 205 36.66 11.94 -10.04
N ALA A 206 35.77 12.65 -9.34
CA ALA A 206 34.63 13.30 -9.97
C ALA A 206 35.13 14.11 -11.18
N ARG A 207 34.56 13.85 -12.36
CA ARG A 207 34.91 14.63 -13.55
C ARG A 207 34.24 15.99 -13.42
N GLN A 208 34.96 17.02 -13.83
CA GLN A 208 34.40 18.36 -13.93
C GLN A 208 33.20 18.32 -14.88
N LEU A 209 32.09 18.94 -14.46
CA LEU A 209 30.94 19.12 -15.34
C LEU A 209 31.35 19.96 -16.54
N ASP A 210 30.79 19.66 -17.71
CA ASP A 210 30.87 20.54 -18.87
C ASP A 210 30.46 21.96 -18.46
N PRO A 211 31.14 23.02 -18.94
CA PRO A 211 30.89 24.39 -18.51
C PRO A 211 29.41 24.81 -18.57
N LYS A 212 28.64 24.33 -19.56
CA LYS A 212 27.21 24.62 -19.66
C LYS A 212 26.41 23.96 -18.54
N ARG A 213 26.72 22.70 -18.22
CA ARG A 213 26.06 21.95 -17.13
C ARG A 213 26.46 22.48 -15.75
N LEU A 214 27.71 22.91 -15.60
CA LEU A 214 28.20 23.53 -14.36
C LEU A 214 27.50 24.86 -14.08
N ALA A 215 27.28 25.68 -15.10
CA ALA A 215 26.55 26.95 -14.96
C ALA A 215 25.10 26.71 -14.48
N ILE A 216 24.39 25.78 -15.13
CA ILE A 216 23.02 25.41 -14.75
C ILE A 216 22.98 24.87 -13.31
N ALA A 217 23.90 23.98 -12.94
CA ALA A 217 23.93 23.40 -11.60
C ALA A 217 24.16 24.44 -10.50
N LYS A 218 24.97 25.48 -10.76
CA LYS A 218 25.20 26.60 -9.81
C LYS A 218 24.02 27.56 -9.70
N GLU A 219 23.13 27.58 -10.68
CA GLU A 219 21.92 28.40 -10.65
C GLU A 219 20.82 27.70 -9.83
N GLU A 220 20.78 26.36 -9.85
CA GLU A 220 19.76 25.55 -9.19
C GLU A 220 20.08 25.18 -7.72
N PHE A 221 21.36 25.00 -7.37
CA PHE A 221 21.83 24.54 -6.05
C PHE A 221 22.83 25.52 -5.42
#